data_AF-G7GWU3-F1
#
_entry.id   AF-G7GWU3-F1
#
_cell.length_a   1.000
_cell.length_b   1.000
_cell.length_c   1.000
_cell.angle_alpha   90.00
_cell.angle_beta   90.00
_cell.angle_gamma   90.00
#
_symmetry.space_group_name_H-M   'P 1'
#
loop_
_entity.id
_entity.type
_entity.pdbx_description
1 polymer ?
#
loop_
_entity_poly.entity_id
_entity_poly.type
_entity_poly.pdbx_seq_one_letter_code
_entity_poly.pdbx_strand_id
1 'polypeptide(L)'
;MAKLARTNPALAKAIKPAATRVAGVYGGAVGLLLGAARRTGLRRLPGPPSTTGLLVGANVLALTFWLGPIGLAASVFAGLTAAAITALTVRSRPLNAYERAIAVQVFGEAAWLDDVHLTTMSVQHGRAFAFPGADGRTYLNLGAKGFHAPLDGNRLYPAIGQILVHELTHAWQIEHSKSLAAFLSHAAEVQLRNELGERVYDIGSAPVVWSECNLEQQATAVDRWYAGRRSPTNRQLDPEATDATTITNALHRNL
;
A
#
# COMPACT_ATOMS: atom_id res chain seq x y z
N MET A 1 -0.11 8.72 21.53
CA MET A 1 -1.35 9.46 21.20
C MET A 1 -2.51 8.59 20.72
N ALA A 2 -2.31 7.56 19.88
CA ALA A 2 -3.39 6.69 19.39
C ALA A 2 -4.24 6.01 20.50
N LYS A 3 -3.60 5.60 21.60
CA LYS A 3 -4.30 5.00 22.76
C LYS A 3 -5.16 6.03 23.53
N LEU A 4 -4.74 7.30 23.58
CA LEU A 4 -5.48 8.40 24.21
C LEU A 4 -6.67 8.89 23.36
N ALA A 5 -6.54 8.86 22.04
CA ALA A 5 -7.61 9.26 21.12
C ALA A 5 -8.76 8.24 21.09
N ARG A 6 -8.47 6.93 21.22
CA ARG A 6 -9.51 5.89 21.32
C ARG A 6 -10.38 6.01 22.57
N THR A 7 -9.86 6.59 23.64
CA THR A 7 -10.58 6.78 24.92
C THR A 7 -11.37 8.09 25.00
N ASN A 8 -11.20 9.03 24.07
CA ASN A 8 -11.95 10.29 24.06
C ASN A 8 -12.32 10.73 22.63
N PRO A 9 -13.54 10.42 22.17
CA PRO A 9 -13.98 10.73 20.81
C PRO A 9 -14.07 12.24 20.51
N ALA A 10 -14.31 13.07 21.53
CA ALA A 10 -14.33 14.52 21.38
C ALA A 10 -12.93 15.08 21.13
N LEU A 11 -11.92 14.59 21.85
CA LEU A 11 -10.52 14.94 21.63
C LEU A 11 -10.05 14.46 20.24
N ALA A 12 -10.40 13.22 19.86
CA ALA A 12 -10.09 12.69 18.53
C ALA A 12 -10.68 13.56 17.42
N LYS A 13 -11.94 13.99 17.56
CA LYS A 13 -12.61 14.88 16.60
C LYS A 13 -11.91 16.24 16.49
N ALA A 14 -11.45 16.80 17.60
CA ALA A 14 -10.78 18.11 17.63
C ALA A 14 -9.37 18.09 17.01
N ILE A 15 -8.57 17.06 17.28
CA ILE A 15 -7.17 17.00 16.80
C ILE A 15 -7.05 16.46 15.37
N LYS A 16 -8.05 15.74 14.89
CA LYS A 16 -8.02 15.01 13.62
C LYS A 16 -7.66 15.88 12.42
N PRO A 17 -8.26 17.08 12.18
CA PRO A 17 -7.91 17.88 11.01
C PRO A 17 -6.43 18.30 10.99
N ALA A 18 -5.90 18.70 12.16
CA ALA A 18 -4.50 19.07 12.29
C ALA A 18 -3.59 17.87 12.10
N ALA A 19 -3.90 16.74 12.74
CA ALA A 19 -3.12 15.51 12.63
C ALA A 19 -3.09 15.00 11.18
N THR A 20 -4.22 15.01 10.47
CA THR A 20 -4.32 14.63 9.05
C THR A 20 -3.45 15.52 8.18
N ARG A 21 -3.52 16.85 8.34
CA ARG A 21 -2.67 17.76 7.57
C ARG A 21 -1.18 17.49 7.81
N VAL A 22 -0.79 17.25 9.05
CA VAL A 22 0.61 16.98 9.38
C VAL A 22 1.05 15.62 8.80
N ALA A 23 0.20 14.60 8.81
CA ALA A 23 0.45 13.33 8.14
C ALA A 23 0.63 13.51 6.62
N GLY A 24 -0.20 14.34 5.98
CA GLY A 24 -0.08 14.68 4.57
C GLY A 24 1.26 15.36 4.23
N VAL A 25 1.61 16.44 4.96
CA VAL A 25 2.91 17.13 4.79
C VAL A 25 4.08 16.16 4.94
N TYR A 26 4.00 15.29 5.95
CA TYR A 26 5.02 14.26 6.18
C TYR A 26 5.11 13.28 5.00
N GLY A 27 3.99 12.71 4.55
CA GLY A 27 3.96 11.78 3.42
C GLY A 27 4.48 12.43 2.13
N GLY A 28 4.16 13.71 1.92
CA GLY A 28 4.71 14.52 0.85
C GLY A 28 6.23 14.61 0.88
N ALA A 29 6.82 14.94 2.04
CA ALA A 29 8.27 15.02 2.20
C ALA A 29 8.95 13.67 1.92
N VAL A 30 8.38 12.57 2.41
CA VAL A 30 8.86 11.21 2.13
C VAL A 30 8.83 10.91 0.64
N GLY A 31 7.72 11.20 -0.04
CA GLY A 31 7.60 10.92 -1.47
C GLY A 31 8.50 11.79 -2.33
N LEU A 32 8.84 13.01 -1.89
CA LEU A 32 9.90 13.80 -2.52
C LEU A 32 11.26 13.12 -2.40
N LEU A 33 11.63 12.64 -1.21
CA LEU A 33 12.89 11.94 -0.98
C LEU A 33 12.99 10.65 -1.79
N LEU A 34 11.96 9.80 -1.72
CA LEU A 34 11.93 8.54 -2.48
C LEU A 34 11.85 8.78 -3.98
N GLY A 35 11.09 9.78 -4.44
CA GLY A 35 11.00 10.15 -5.85
C GLY A 35 12.31 10.75 -6.38
N ALA A 36 13.05 11.50 -5.56
CA ALA A 36 14.41 11.93 -5.89
C ALA A 36 15.35 10.73 -5.95
N ALA A 37 15.31 9.84 -4.95
CA ALA A 37 16.16 8.67 -4.87
C ALA A 37 16.01 7.70 -6.07
N ARG A 38 14.76 7.46 -6.47
CA ARG A 38 14.42 6.67 -7.66
C ARG A 38 15.01 7.28 -8.94
N ARG A 39 14.99 8.61 -9.06
CA ARG A 39 15.51 9.34 -10.24
C ARG A 39 17.03 9.46 -10.26
N THR A 40 17.67 9.63 -9.10
CA THR A 40 19.13 9.79 -8.99
C THR A 40 19.89 8.47 -9.01
N GLY A 41 19.19 7.33 -9.06
CA GLY A 41 19.82 6.03 -9.25
C GLY A 41 20.52 5.50 -8.00
N LEU A 42 19.92 5.67 -6.82
CA LEU A 42 20.34 4.95 -5.59
C LEU A 42 20.30 3.41 -5.72
N ARG A 43 19.97 2.87 -6.91
CA ARG A 43 20.41 1.56 -7.42
C ARG A 43 21.90 1.25 -7.18
N ARG A 44 22.76 2.26 -6.94
CA ARG A 44 24.21 2.13 -6.74
C ARG A 44 24.68 2.14 -5.27
N LEU A 45 23.80 2.04 -4.27
CA LEU A 45 24.25 1.87 -2.88
C LEU A 45 24.87 0.47 -2.67
N PRO A 46 25.92 0.34 -1.84
CA PRO A 46 26.51 -0.96 -1.52
C PRO A 46 25.51 -1.86 -0.78
N GLY A 47 25.36 -3.11 -1.25
CA GLY A 47 24.36 -4.09 -0.83
C GLY A 47 23.48 -4.52 -2.02
N PRO A 48 22.70 -5.63 -1.94
CA PRO A 48 21.71 -5.93 -2.98
C PRO A 48 20.79 -4.71 -3.12
N PRO A 49 20.66 -4.08 -4.30
CA PRO A 49 19.93 -2.82 -4.46
C PRO A 49 18.51 -2.87 -3.89
N SER A 50 17.86 -4.04 -3.93
CA SER A 50 16.57 -4.27 -3.27
C SER A 50 16.60 -4.10 -1.77
N THR A 51 17.59 -4.67 -1.09
CA THR A 51 17.63 -4.67 0.36
C THR A 51 17.85 -3.25 0.86
N THR A 52 18.73 -2.48 0.23
CA THR A 52 18.99 -1.09 0.65
C THR A 52 17.81 -0.17 0.33
N GLY A 53 17.19 -0.30 -0.86
CA GLY A 53 16.00 0.48 -1.21
C GLY A 53 14.80 0.17 -0.33
N LEU A 54 14.61 -1.11 -0.01
CA LEU A 54 13.65 -1.61 0.96
C LEU A 54 13.91 -1.01 2.34
N LEU A 55 15.15 -1.02 2.82
CA LEU A 55 15.52 -0.49 4.14
C LEU A 55 15.27 1.01 4.27
N VAL A 56 15.59 1.81 3.25
CA VAL A 56 15.29 3.24 3.27
C VAL A 56 13.77 3.47 3.29
N GLY A 57 13.01 2.79 2.43
CA GLY A 57 11.54 2.87 2.44
C GLY A 57 10.94 2.38 3.77
N ALA A 58 11.48 1.30 4.32
CA ALA A 58 11.08 0.67 5.58
C ALA A 58 11.28 1.58 6.79
N ASN A 59 12.46 2.19 6.90
CA ASN A 59 12.78 3.05 8.04
C ASN A 59 11.91 4.31 8.01
N VAL A 60 11.64 4.84 6.83
CA VAL A 60 10.74 5.98 6.70
C VAL A 60 9.30 5.60 7.07
N LEU A 61 8.78 4.47 6.58
CA LEU A 61 7.44 3.95 6.94
C LEU A 61 7.31 3.57 8.43
N ALA A 62 8.28 2.85 8.99
CA ALA A 62 8.27 2.41 10.38
C ALA A 62 8.36 3.59 11.35
N LEU A 63 9.14 4.63 11.03
CA LEU A 63 9.26 5.83 11.87
C LEU A 63 8.04 6.74 11.77
N THR A 64 7.35 6.76 10.61
CA THR A 64 6.01 7.36 10.47
C THR A 64 5.02 6.73 11.44
N PHE A 65 5.10 5.41 11.58
CA PHE A 65 4.14 4.61 12.33
C PHE A 65 4.33 4.72 13.86
N TRP A 66 5.58 4.73 14.35
CA TRP A 66 5.87 4.70 15.78
C TRP A 66 5.94 6.05 16.49
N LEU A 67 6.37 7.11 15.78
CA LEU A 67 6.63 8.41 16.40
C LEU A 67 5.67 9.52 15.94
N GLY A 68 4.82 9.24 14.95
CA GLY A 68 3.99 10.26 14.32
C GLY A 68 4.84 11.40 13.73
N PRO A 69 4.28 12.63 13.60
CA PRO A 69 4.97 13.78 12.99
C PRO A 69 6.32 14.15 13.60
N ILE A 70 6.56 13.77 14.86
CA ILE A 70 7.77 14.10 15.63
C ILE A 70 8.95 13.18 15.24
N GLY A 71 8.70 12.07 14.56
CA GLY A 71 9.72 11.09 14.17
C GLY A 71 10.71 11.52 13.08
N LEU A 72 10.47 12.65 12.40
CA LEU A 72 11.26 13.07 11.24
C LEU A 72 12.71 13.48 11.63
N ALA A 73 12.89 14.21 12.74
CA ALA A 73 14.23 14.63 13.19
C ALA A 73 15.10 13.44 13.63
N ALA A 74 14.48 12.41 14.21
CA ALA A 74 15.16 11.16 14.55
C ALA A 74 15.46 10.30 13.30
N SER A 75 14.64 10.37 12.24
CA SER A 75 14.77 9.51 11.05
C SER A 75 16.00 9.77 10.19
N VAL A 76 16.48 11.01 10.13
CA VAL A 76 17.69 11.36 9.38
C VAL A 76 18.96 10.89 10.11
N PHE A 77 18.93 10.83 11.46
CA PHE A 77 20.08 10.44 12.29
C PHE A 77 20.08 8.96 12.73
N ALA A 78 18.92 8.33 12.90
CA ALA A 78 18.77 6.95 13.37
C ALA A 78 18.66 5.90 12.24
N GLY A 79 18.47 6.35 10.98
CA GLY A 79 18.40 5.47 9.80
C GLY A 79 19.68 4.66 9.54
N LEU A 80 20.79 4.99 10.20
CA LEU A 80 22.07 4.27 10.06
C LEU A 80 22.28 3.17 11.12
N THR A 81 21.66 3.26 12.31
CA THR A 81 21.94 2.32 13.42
C THR A 81 20.87 1.23 13.59
N ALA A 82 19.60 1.50 13.26
CA ALA A 82 18.55 0.47 13.25
C ALA A 82 18.64 -0.47 12.02
N ALA A 83 19.29 0.00 10.94
CA ALA A 83 19.39 -0.71 9.67
C ALA A 83 20.21 -2.02 9.74
N ALA A 84 21.23 -2.10 10.61
CA ALA A 84 22.10 -3.27 10.69
C ALA A 84 21.40 -4.52 11.26
N ILE A 85 20.43 -4.35 12.17
CA ILE A 85 19.72 -5.47 12.82
C ILE A 85 18.53 -5.93 11.97
N THR A 86 17.85 -5.02 11.27
CA THR A 86 16.74 -5.36 10.35
C THR A 86 17.24 -5.97 9.03
N ALA A 87 18.44 -5.62 8.56
CA ALA A 87 19.02 -6.11 7.31
C ALA A 87 19.26 -7.63 7.25
N LEU A 88 19.40 -8.31 8.39
CA LEU A 88 19.74 -9.74 8.42
C LEU A 88 18.53 -10.68 8.26
N THR A 89 17.30 -10.18 8.32
CA THR A 89 16.09 -11.05 8.35
C THR A 89 15.02 -10.70 7.32
N VAL A 90 15.11 -9.53 6.69
CA VAL A 90 14.13 -9.13 5.67
C VAL A 90 14.48 -9.76 4.33
N ARG A 91 13.54 -10.53 3.78
CA ARG A 91 13.65 -11.18 2.48
C ARG A 91 12.68 -10.51 1.52
N SER A 92 13.09 -10.41 0.25
CA SER A 92 12.21 -10.00 -0.84
C SER A 92 12.35 -10.92 -2.04
N ARG A 93 11.28 -11.11 -2.80
CA ARG A 93 11.30 -11.88 -4.05
C ARG A 93 10.34 -11.25 -5.08
N PRO A 94 10.58 -11.41 -6.39
CA PRO A 94 9.58 -11.03 -7.40
C PRO A 94 8.31 -11.89 -7.28
N LEU A 95 7.27 -11.48 -8.00
CA LEU A 95 6.09 -12.31 -8.23
C LEU A 95 6.50 -13.58 -9.00
N ASN A 96 5.96 -14.73 -8.60
CA ASN A 96 6.11 -15.95 -9.40
C ASN A 96 5.12 -15.97 -10.59
N ALA A 97 5.21 -17.00 -11.44
CA ALA A 97 4.37 -17.09 -12.64
C ALA A 97 2.86 -17.09 -12.35
N TYR A 98 2.40 -17.76 -11.27
CA TYR A 98 0.99 -17.82 -10.92
C TYR A 98 0.47 -16.51 -10.32
N GLU A 99 1.26 -15.89 -9.44
CA GLU A 99 0.99 -14.57 -8.86
C GLU A 99 0.93 -13.50 -9.96
N ARG A 100 1.88 -13.54 -10.91
CA ARG A 100 1.90 -12.64 -12.07
C ARG A 100 0.71 -12.90 -13.00
N ALA A 101 0.30 -14.15 -13.22
CA ALA A 101 -0.86 -14.46 -14.04
C ALA A 101 -2.16 -13.84 -13.46
N ILE A 102 -2.35 -13.89 -12.14
CA ILE A 102 -3.46 -13.20 -11.48
C ILE A 102 -3.35 -11.69 -11.65
N ALA A 103 -2.16 -11.12 -11.47
CA ALA A 103 -1.95 -9.69 -11.69
C ALA A 103 -2.29 -9.26 -13.13
N VAL A 104 -1.88 -10.04 -14.12
CA VAL A 104 -2.17 -9.79 -15.54
C VAL A 104 -3.67 -9.90 -15.83
N GLN A 105 -4.38 -10.83 -15.20
CA GLN A 105 -5.85 -10.92 -15.36
C GLN A 105 -6.55 -9.64 -14.90
N VAL A 106 -6.07 -8.99 -13.84
CA VAL A 106 -6.69 -7.78 -13.27
C VAL A 106 -6.19 -6.49 -13.91
N PHE A 107 -4.87 -6.31 -14.00
CA PHE A 107 -4.21 -5.03 -14.36
C PHE A 107 -3.66 -4.99 -15.78
N GLY A 108 -3.39 -6.16 -16.36
CA GLY A 108 -2.98 -6.32 -17.75
C GLY A 108 -1.52 -6.68 -17.82
N GLU A 109 -1.04 -6.99 -19.01
CA GLU A 109 0.40 -7.05 -19.23
C GLU A 109 0.98 -5.65 -19.09
N ALA A 110 1.90 -5.48 -18.14
CA ALA A 110 2.51 -4.21 -17.84
C ALA A 110 3.91 -4.38 -17.26
N ALA A 111 4.85 -3.55 -17.70
CA ALA A 111 6.26 -3.62 -17.29
C ALA A 111 6.45 -3.38 -15.78
N TRP A 112 5.57 -2.59 -15.14
CA TRP A 112 5.68 -2.30 -13.71
C TRP A 112 5.51 -3.55 -12.82
N LEU A 113 4.87 -4.60 -13.33
CA LEU A 113 4.73 -5.88 -12.61
C LEU A 113 6.10 -6.55 -12.36
N ASP A 114 7.09 -6.30 -13.20
CA ASP A 114 8.43 -6.87 -13.07
C ASP A 114 9.22 -6.21 -11.92
N ASP A 115 8.82 -5.01 -11.51
CA ASP A 115 9.38 -4.26 -10.39
C ASP A 115 8.63 -4.49 -9.06
N VAL A 116 7.59 -5.34 -9.06
CA VAL A 116 6.83 -5.71 -7.85
C VAL A 116 7.51 -6.86 -7.12
N HIS A 117 7.76 -6.65 -5.83
CA HIS A 117 8.39 -7.63 -4.95
C HIS A 117 7.56 -7.89 -3.70
N LEU A 118 7.38 -9.16 -3.33
CA LEU A 118 6.87 -9.51 -2.00
C LEU A 118 7.99 -9.36 -0.98
N THR A 119 7.66 -8.97 0.26
CA THR A 119 8.61 -8.80 1.35
C THR A 119 8.12 -9.37 2.69
N THR A 120 9.04 -9.90 3.50
CA THR A 120 8.75 -10.35 4.88
C THR A 120 8.72 -9.20 5.89
N MET A 121 8.97 -7.97 5.45
CA MET A 121 9.00 -6.80 6.32
C MET A 121 7.63 -6.51 6.95
N SER A 122 7.54 -6.56 8.28
CA SER A 122 6.32 -6.26 9.02
C SER A 122 6.50 -5.00 9.85
N VAL A 123 5.64 -4.00 9.63
CA VAL A 123 5.69 -2.72 10.37
C VAL A 123 4.46 -2.45 11.24
N GLN A 124 3.33 -3.15 11.00
CA GLN A 124 2.03 -2.81 11.61
C GLN A 124 1.24 -4.05 12.04
N HIS A 125 1.67 -4.72 13.12
CA HIS A 125 0.98 -5.89 13.68
C HIS A 125 0.68 -7.00 12.65
N GLY A 126 1.47 -7.09 11.58
CA GLY A 126 1.28 -8.05 10.49
C GLY A 126 0.17 -7.72 9.49
N ARG A 127 -0.28 -6.47 9.38
CA ARG A 127 -1.16 -6.02 8.29
C ARG A 127 -0.43 -6.02 6.95
N ALA A 128 -1.18 -6.27 5.89
CA ALA A 128 -0.69 -6.10 4.54
C ALA A 128 -0.55 -4.61 4.20
N PHE A 129 0.41 -4.29 3.33
CA PHE A 129 0.67 -2.94 2.82
C PHE A 129 1.58 -2.99 1.58
N ALA A 130 1.47 -1.97 0.74
CA ALA A 130 2.35 -1.72 -0.39
C ALA A 130 3.15 -0.42 -0.19
N PHE A 131 4.39 -0.39 -0.67
CA PHE A 131 5.19 0.83 -0.61
C PHE A 131 6.27 0.95 -1.68
N PRO A 132 6.61 2.19 -2.07
CA PRO A 132 7.71 2.46 -2.99
C PRO A 132 9.08 2.31 -2.32
N GLY A 133 9.97 1.55 -2.93
CA GLY A 133 11.40 1.52 -2.59
C GLY A 133 12.20 2.61 -3.30
N ALA A 134 13.31 3.02 -2.69
CA ALA A 134 14.24 3.99 -3.26
C ALA A 134 15.02 3.47 -4.48
N ASP A 135 15.03 2.15 -4.68
CA ASP A 135 15.67 1.40 -5.77
C ASP A 135 14.82 1.29 -7.04
N GLY A 136 13.62 1.87 -7.03
CA GLY A 136 12.66 1.83 -8.14
C GLY A 136 11.61 0.75 -8.01
N ARG A 137 11.81 -0.24 -7.13
CA ARG A 137 10.87 -1.34 -6.92
C ARG A 137 9.69 -0.92 -6.05
N THR A 138 8.62 -1.69 -6.12
CA THR A 138 7.46 -1.59 -5.23
C THR A 138 7.35 -2.86 -4.42
N TYR A 139 7.21 -2.71 -3.10
CA TYR A 139 7.26 -3.81 -2.16
C TYR A 139 5.91 -4.05 -1.52
N LEU A 140 5.47 -5.31 -1.51
CA LEU A 140 4.22 -5.75 -0.92
C LEU A 140 4.50 -6.63 0.29
N ASN A 141 4.00 -6.25 1.46
CA ASN A 141 3.83 -7.19 2.56
C ASN A 141 2.38 -7.67 2.55
N LEU A 142 2.17 -8.97 2.63
CA LEU A 142 0.84 -9.58 2.61
C LEU A 142 0.47 -10.18 3.98
N GLY A 143 1.04 -9.61 5.04
CA GLY A 143 0.97 -10.12 6.40
C GLY A 143 1.90 -11.31 6.67
N ALA A 144 1.77 -11.88 7.88
CA ALA A 144 2.74 -12.84 8.43
C ALA A 144 2.99 -14.08 7.56
N LYS A 145 1.97 -14.56 6.82
CA LYS A 145 2.07 -15.75 5.97
C LYS A 145 2.20 -15.44 4.48
N GLY A 146 1.77 -14.24 4.06
CA GLY A 146 1.55 -13.97 2.65
C GLY A 146 2.83 -13.86 1.80
N PHE A 147 4.01 -13.77 2.41
CA PHE A 147 5.29 -13.91 1.66
C PHE A 147 5.45 -15.31 1.04
N HIS A 148 5.07 -16.34 1.78
CA HIS A 148 5.17 -17.74 1.34
C HIS A 148 3.88 -18.23 0.67
N ALA A 149 2.73 -17.68 1.06
CA ALA A 149 1.43 -18.08 0.56
C ALA A 149 0.57 -16.87 0.18
N PRO A 150 0.97 -16.10 -0.86
CA PRO A 150 0.26 -14.88 -1.28
C PRO A 150 -1.12 -15.15 -1.89
N LEU A 151 -1.37 -16.39 -2.30
CA LEU A 151 -2.61 -16.80 -2.93
C LEU A 151 -3.63 -17.37 -1.92
N ASP A 152 -3.23 -17.56 -0.66
CA ASP A 152 -4.11 -18.10 0.36
C ASP A 152 -5.21 -17.10 0.72
N GLY A 153 -6.45 -17.61 0.76
CA GLY A 153 -7.58 -16.86 1.30
C GLY A 153 -7.48 -16.72 2.83
N ASN A 154 -8.05 -15.64 3.36
CA ASN A 154 -8.25 -15.45 4.79
C ASN A 154 -9.66 -14.91 5.09
N ARG A 155 -9.99 -14.72 6.37
CA ARG A 155 -11.34 -14.29 6.79
C ARG A 155 -11.80 -12.99 6.13
N LEU A 156 -10.89 -12.04 5.91
CA LEU A 156 -11.20 -10.75 5.29
C LEU A 156 -11.15 -10.84 3.76
N TYR A 157 -10.23 -11.64 3.24
CA TYR A 157 -9.95 -11.84 1.82
C TYR A 157 -10.04 -13.33 1.44
N PRO A 158 -11.24 -13.93 1.37
CA PRO A 158 -11.39 -15.38 1.25
C PRO A 158 -11.15 -15.92 -0.15
N ALA A 159 -11.24 -15.10 -1.19
CA ALA A 159 -10.94 -15.58 -2.53
C ALA A 159 -9.43 -15.74 -2.72
N ILE A 160 -9.03 -16.76 -3.50
CA ILE A 160 -7.62 -17.04 -3.82
C ILE A 160 -6.98 -15.77 -4.38
N GLY A 161 -5.86 -15.34 -3.82
CA GLY A 161 -5.14 -14.15 -4.29
C GLY A 161 -5.82 -12.80 -4.04
N GLN A 162 -6.95 -12.74 -3.33
CA GLN A 162 -7.69 -11.49 -3.16
C GLN A 162 -6.88 -10.42 -2.41
N ILE A 163 -6.13 -10.79 -1.37
CA ILE A 163 -5.25 -9.84 -0.67
C ILE A 163 -4.07 -9.41 -1.56
N LEU A 164 -3.56 -10.30 -2.42
CA LEU A 164 -2.53 -9.94 -3.39
C LEU A 164 -3.08 -8.88 -4.37
N VAL A 165 -4.30 -9.06 -4.88
CA VAL A 165 -4.95 -8.09 -5.78
C VAL A 165 -5.18 -6.73 -5.11
N HIS A 166 -5.57 -6.73 -3.83
CA HIS A 166 -5.70 -5.51 -3.04
C HIS A 166 -4.37 -4.73 -3.02
N GLU A 167 -3.28 -5.39 -2.61
CA GLU A 167 -1.97 -4.74 -2.50
C GLU A 167 -1.35 -4.40 -3.87
N LEU A 168 -1.64 -5.19 -4.91
CA LEU A 168 -1.28 -4.85 -6.28
C LEU A 168 -2.01 -3.61 -6.79
N THR A 169 -3.22 -3.33 -6.29
CA THR A 169 -3.92 -2.07 -6.62
C THR A 169 -3.14 -0.88 -6.10
N HIS A 170 -2.58 -0.96 -4.89
CA HIS A 170 -1.68 0.08 -4.38
C HIS A 170 -0.39 0.19 -5.19
N ALA A 171 0.19 -0.93 -5.65
CA ALA A 171 1.34 -0.89 -6.54
C ALA A 171 1.02 -0.20 -7.88
N TRP A 172 -0.15 -0.51 -8.46
CA TRP A 172 -0.66 0.18 -9.64
C TRP A 172 -0.84 1.69 -9.38
N GLN A 173 -1.41 2.08 -8.23
CA GLN A 173 -1.57 3.49 -7.86
C GLN A 173 -0.22 4.20 -7.70
N ILE A 174 0.79 3.55 -7.12
CA ILE A 174 2.16 4.08 -7.00
C ILE A 174 2.73 4.35 -8.38
N GLU A 175 2.64 3.37 -9.29
CA GLU A 175 3.16 3.46 -10.65
C GLU A 175 2.49 4.56 -11.46
N HIS A 176 1.16 4.66 -11.38
CA HIS A 176 0.38 5.62 -12.17
C HIS A 176 0.24 6.97 -11.47
N SER A 177 0.91 7.17 -10.33
CA SER A 177 0.94 8.46 -9.66
C SER A 177 1.85 9.44 -10.41
N LYS A 178 1.32 10.62 -10.73
CA LYS A 178 2.12 11.72 -11.31
C LYS A 178 3.17 12.26 -10.34
N SER A 179 3.00 12.00 -9.04
CA SER A 179 3.86 12.47 -7.97
C SER A 179 3.81 11.51 -6.79
N LEU A 180 4.95 10.88 -6.50
CA LEU A 180 5.09 10.02 -5.33
C LEU A 180 4.86 10.79 -4.02
N ALA A 181 5.20 12.08 -4.00
CA ALA A 181 4.92 12.98 -2.88
C ALA A 181 3.41 13.14 -2.66
N ALA A 182 2.65 13.43 -3.72
CA ALA A 182 1.20 13.57 -3.59
C ALA A 182 0.55 12.23 -3.18
N PHE A 183 1.01 11.12 -3.77
CA PHE A 183 0.53 9.78 -3.41
C PHE A 183 0.78 9.46 -1.93
N LEU A 184 2.01 9.59 -1.44
CA LEU A 184 2.35 9.27 -0.06
C LEU A 184 1.77 10.25 0.95
N SER A 185 1.58 11.53 0.57
CA SER A 185 0.79 12.49 1.35
C SER A 185 -0.61 11.96 1.58
N HIS A 186 -1.30 11.58 0.50
CA HIS A 186 -2.68 11.10 0.59
C HIS A 186 -2.78 9.74 1.32
N ALA A 187 -1.85 8.82 1.07
CA ALA A 187 -1.79 7.54 1.79
C ALA A 187 -1.59 7.73 3.30
N ALA A 188 -0.73 8.67 3.71
CA ALA A 188 -0.52 8.99 5.12
C ALA A 188 -1.78 9.57 5.78
N GLU A 189 -2.52 10.43 5.07
CA GLU A 189 -3.80 10.96 5.53
C GLU A 189 -4.84 9.86 5.74
N VAL A 190 -5.01 8.97 4.75
CA VAL A 190 -5.96 7.85 4.81
C VAL A 190 -5.60 6.90 5.94
N GLN A 191 -4.32 6.56 6.10
CA GLN A 191 -3.86 5.68 7.17
C GLN A 191 -4.11 6.29 8.56
N LEU A 192 -3.87 7.59 8.74
CA LEU A 192 -4.16 8.24 10.02
C LEU A 192 -5.67 8.25 10.31
N ARG A 193 -6.51 8.52 9.30
CA ARG A 193 -7.97 8.48 9.45
C ARG A 193 -8.46 7.09 9.90
N ASN A 194 -7.88 6.03 9.33
CA ASN A 194 -8.13 4.64 9.72
C ASN A 194 -7.77 4.38 11.19
N GLU A 195 -6.57 4.81 11.63
CA GLU A 195 -6.12 4.67 13.02
C GLU A 195 -6.98 5.48 14.02
N LEU A 196 -7.60 6.56 13.56
CA LEU A 196 -8.58 7.36 14.30
C LEU A 196 -10.01 6.78 14.23
N GLY A 197 -10.18 5.58 13.65
CA GLY A 197 -11.42 4.82 13.67
C GLY A 197 -12.36 5.06 12.49
N GLU A 198 -11.92 5.75 11.43
CA GLU A 198 -12.71 5.83 10.21
C GLU A 198 -12.74 4.49 9.46
N ARG A 199 -13.89 4.18 8.85
CA ARG A 199 -14.07 3.01 8.01
C ARG A 199 -13.52 3.28 6.61
N VAL A 200 -12.22 3.47 6.49
CA VAL A 200 -11.57 3.86 5.21
C VAL A 200 -11.68 2.81 4.11
N TYR A 201 -12.00 1.57 4.45
CA TYR A 201 -12.23 0.44 3.53
C TYR A 201 -13.69 0.28 3.11
N ASP A 202 -14.63 1.04 3.70
CA ASP A 202 -16.04 0.88 3.39
C ASP A 202 -16.40 1.60 2.09
N ILE A 203 -16.82 0.83 1.08
CA ILE A 203 -17.34 1.32 -0.20
C ILE A 203 -18.88 1.29 -0.27
N GLY A 204 -19.55 0.87 0.82
CA GLY A 204 -21.02 0.78 0.88
C GLY A 204 -21.62 -0.23 -0.09
N SER A 205 -22.94 -0.09 -0.33
CA SER A 205 -23.72 -0.91 -1.27
C SER A 205 -24.06 -0.20 -2.58
N ALA A 206 -23.90 1.12 -2.65
CA ALA A 206 -24.10 1.91 -3.87
C ALA A 206 -22.97 1.66 -4.87
N PRO A 207 -23.23 1.79 -6.19
CA PRO A 207 -22.19 1.66 -7.22
C PRO A 207 -20.98 2.57 -6.91
N VAL A 208 -19.78 2.06 -7.16
CA VAL A 208 -18.52 2.78 -6.91
C VAL A 208 -18.39 3.94 -7.89
N VAL A 209 -18.15 5.13 -7.35
CA VAL A 209 -17.69 6.30 -8.10
C VAL A 209 -16.19 6.45 -7.83
N TRP A 210 -15.35 6.11 -8.80
CA TRP A 210 -13.90 6.01 -8.61
C TRP A 210 -13.26 7.29 -8.07
N SER A 211 -13.68 8.45 -8.59
CA SER A 211 -13.15 9.76 -8.20
C SER A 211 -13.50 10.18 -6.78
N GLU A 212 -14.53 9.57 -6.17
CA GLU A 212 -14.94 9.84 -4.78
C GLU A 212 -14.27 8.89 -3.80
N CYS A 213 -13.65 7.81 -4.29
CA CYS A 213 -12.97 6.83 -3.48
C CYS A 213 -11.59 7.33 -3.06
N ASN A 214 -11.25 7.12 -1.78
CA ASN A 214 -9.87 7.18 -1.32
C ASN A 214 -9.06 5.96 -1.82
N LEU A 215 -7.74 5.94 -1.60
CA LEU A 215 -6.85 4.88 -2.08
C LEU A 215 -7.25 3.46 -1.63
N GLU A 216 -7.67 3.30 -0.38
CA GLU A 216 -8.10 2.03 0.21
C GLU A 216 -9.47 1.59 -0.33
N GLN A 217 -10.38 2.54 -0.59
CA GLN A 217 -11.66 2.27 -1.22
C GLN A 217 -11.49 1.80 -2.67
N GLN A 218 -10.56 2.39 -3.41
CA GLN A 218 -10.21 1.93 -4.76
C GLN A 218 -9.66 0.50 -4.74
N ALA A 219 -8.69 0.21 -3.86
CA ALA A 219 -8.16 -1.14 -3.68
C ALA A 219 -9.25 -2.15 -3.27
N THR A 220 -10.15 -1.73 -2.37
CA THR A 220 -11.30 -2.53 -1.93
C THR A 220 -12.28 -2.81 -3.06
N ALA A 221 -12.55 -1.82 -3.93
CA ALA A 221 -13.42 -2.01 -5.08
C ALA A 221 -12.84 -3.05 -6.05
N VAL A 222 -11.54 -2.94 -6.37
CA VAL A 222 -10.83 -3.87 -7.27
C VAL A 222 -10.79 -5.28 -6.69
N ASP A 223 -10.42 -5.45 -5.41
CA ASP A 223 -10.33 -6.80 -4.81
C ASP A 223 -11.71 -7.48 -4.69
N ARG A 224 -12.77 -6.70 -4.44
CA ARG A 224 -14.12 -7.23 -4.32
C ARG A 224 -14.66 -7.66 -5.67
N TRP A 225 -14.47 -6.84 -6.70
CA TRP A 225 -14.79 -7.22 -8.07
C TRP A 225 -14.03 -8.48 -8.50
N TYR A 226 -12.72 -8.52 -8.25
CA TYR A 226 -11.92 -9.72 -8.49
C TYR A 226 -12.48 -10.94 -7.77
N ALA A 227 -12.85 -10.82 -6.49
CA ALA A 227 -13.41 -11.90 -5.70
C ALA A 227 -14.87 -12.29 -6.07
N GLY A 228 -15.50 -11.61 -7.04
CA GLY A 228 -16.92 -11.80 -7.37
C GLY A 228 -17.87 -11.29 -6.30
N ARG A 229 -17.39 -10.46 -5.37
CA ARG A 229 -18.24 -9.77 -4.40
C ARG A 229 -18.92 -8.62 -5.12
N ARG A 230 -20.25 -8.53 -5.00
CA ARG A 230 -21.11 -7.57 -5.74
C ARG A 230 -21.30 -7.90 -7.22
N SER A 231 -20.98 -9.15 -7.61
CA SER A 231 -21.42 -9.74 -8.86
C SER A 231 -22.80 -10.37 -8.70
N PRO A 232 -23.72 -10.26 -9.68
CA PRO A 232 -24.99 -10.98 -9.67
C PRO A 232 -24.80 -12.51 -9.76
N THR A 233 -23.69 -12.96 -10.33
CA THR A 233 -23.37 -14.40 -10.54
C THR A 233 -22.39 -14.95 -9.51
N ASN A 234 -21.86 -14.12 -8.60
CA ASN A 234 -20.74 -14.42 -7.70
C ASN A 234 -19.47 -14.92 -8.42
N ARG A 235 -19.33 -14.62 -9.72
CA ARG A 235 -18.17 -15.02 -10.52
C ARG A 235 -17.02 -14.04 -10.29
N GLN A 236 -15.79 -14.57 -10.19
CA GLN A 236 -14.59 -13.72 -10.15
C GLN A 236 -14.46 -12.92 -11.45
N LEU A 237 -14.10 -11.65 -11.32
CA LEU A 237 -13.94 -10.73 -12.46
C LEU A 237 -15.19 -10.67 -13.35
N ASP A 238 -16.38 -10.77 -12.74
CA ASP A 238 -17.63 -10.75 -13.49
C ASP A 238 -17.78 -9.41 -14.25
N PRO A 239 -17.87 -9.42 -15.60
CA PRO A 239 -18.11 -8.21 -16.38
C PRO A 239 -19.50 -7.60 -16.10
N GLU A 240 -20.44 -8.38 -15.57
CA GLU A 240 -21.79 -7.92 -15.20
C GLU A 240 -21.86 -7.39 -13.76
N ALA A 241 -20.74 -7.39 -13.02
CA ALA A 241 -20.72 -6.80 -11.68
C ALA A 241 -21.00 -5.30 -11.75
N THR A 242 -21.71 -4.78 -10.73
CA THR A 242 -22.15 -3.38 -10.66
C THR A 242 -21.02 -2.37 -10.87
N ASP A 243 -19.81 -2.70 -10.41
CA ASP A 243 -18.65 -1.81 -10.44
C ASP A 243 -17.67 -2.13 -11.59
N ALA A 244 -17.94 -3.17 -12.40
CA ALA A 244 -16.98 -3.71 -13.37
C ALA A 244 -16.50 -2.64 -14.37
N THR A 245 -17.43 -1.95 -15.03
CA THR A 245 -17.11 -0.90 -16.01
C THR A 245 -16.32 0.26 -15.40
N THR A 246 -16.69 0.71 -14.19
CA THR A 246 -15.96 1.79 -13.51
C THR A 246 -14.53 1.36 -13.19
N ILE A 247 -14.35 0.13 -12.70
CA ILE A 247 -13.05 -0.42 -12.33
C ILE A 247 -12.18 -0.60 -13.58
N THR A 248 -12.70 -1.22 -14.63
CA THR A 248 -11.90 -1.49 -15.84
C THR A 248 -11.53 -0.21 -16.58
N ASN A 249 -12.43 0.78 -16.64
CA ASN A 249 -12.09 2.11 -17.15
C ASN A 249 -10.98 2.78 -16.34
N ALA A 250 -11.03 2.72 -15.00
CA ALA A 250 -10.01 3.29 -14.14
C ALA A 250 -8.64 2.60 -14.32
N LEU A 251 -8.64 1.29 -14.51
CA LEU A 251 -7.44 0.49 -14.77
C LEU A 251 -6.96 0.56 -16.24
N HIS A 252 -7.64 1.32 -17.11
CA HIS A 252 -7.40 1.38 -18.55
C HIS A 252 -7.42 0.00 -19.23
N ARG A 253 -8.40 -0.83 -18.84
CA ARG A 253 -8.62 -2.19 -19.33
C ARG A 253 -9.87 -2.24 -20.19
N ASN A 254 -9.76 -2.87 -21.36
CA ASN A 254 -10.93 -3.38 -22.08
C ASN A 254 -11.32 -4.72 -21.42
N LEU A 255 -12.62 -4.88 -21.13
CA LEU A 255 -13.21 -6.16 -20.71
C LEU A 255 -13.33 -7.11 -21.91
#